data_AF-A0A9E2LY20-F1
#
_entry.id   AF-A0A9E2LY20-F1
#
_cell.length_a   1.000
_cell.length_b   1.000
_cell.length_c   1.000
_cell.angle_alpha   90.00
_cell.angle_beta   90.00
_cell.angle_gamma   90.00
#
_symmetry.space_group_name_H-M   'P 1'
#
loop_
_entity.id
_entity.type
_entity.pdbx_description
1 polymer ?
#
loop_
_entity_poly.entity_id
_entity_poly.type
_entity_poly.pdbx_seq_one_letter_code
_entity_poly.pdbx_strand_id
1 'polypeptide(L)'
;MYEQKNETPVLMLTAAGTENIAVEAMKFGAYDYIRKEQLQFEVLPILINGVYQQFLFRKEKENKEFIQNELKMQIQEMGKVFEEIKSYQQTIHSGLSIVSSELKRIEGRITPETNFPRLP
;
A
#
# COMPACT_ATOMS: atom_id res chain seq x y z
N MET A 1 1.71 -20.10 17.76
CA MET A 1 2.59 -19.21 18.55
C MET A 1 1.77 -17.97 18.86
N TYR A 2 1.47 -17.72 20.13
CA TYR A 2 0.73 -16.53 20.55
C TYR A 2 1.71 -15.38 20.74
N GLU A 3 2.01 -14.64 19.68
CA GLU A 3 2.57 -13.31 19.82
C GLU A 3 1.37 -12.37 19.98
N GLN A 4 0.83 -12.29 21.20
CA GLN A 4 -0.20 -11.30 21.51
C GLN A 4 0.46 -9.92 21.43
N LYS A 5 0.23 -9.24 20.32
CA LYS A 5 0.60 -7.84 20.14
C LYS A 5 -0.23 -7.01 21.10
N ASN A 6 0.34 -6.73 22.27
CA ASN A 6 -0.33 -5.93 23.27
C ASN A 6 -0.49 -4.49 22.75
N GLU A 7 -1.71 -3.97 22.86
CA GLU A 7 -2.05 -2.59 22.47
C GLU A 7 -1.71 -1.58 23.57
N THR A 8 -1.14 -2.06 24.68
CA THR A 8 -0.69 -1.25 25.80
C THR A 8 0.78 -1.58 26.08
N PRO A 9 1.66 -0.57 26.26
CA PRO A 9 3.03 -0.81 26.69
C PRO A 9 3.04 -1.43 28.10
N VAL A 10 3.67 -2.59 28.25
CA VAL A 10 3.77 -3.29 29.53
C VAL A 10 5.23 -3.41 29.95
N LEU A 11 5.54 -2.89 31.15
CA LEU A 11 6.79 -3.09 31.85
C LEU A 11 6.53 -4.00 33.06
N MET A 12 7.17 -5.18 33.10
CA MET A 12 6.97 -6.13 34.19
C MET A 12 8.00 -5.90 35.31
N LEU A 13 7.55 -5.77 36.56
CA LEU A 13 8.41 -5.69 37.74
C LEU A 13 8.12 -6.82 38.72
N THR A 14 9.13 -7.60 39.10
CA THR A 14 8.96 -8.70 40.07
C THR A 14 10.08 -8.77 41.10
N ALA A 15 9.75 -9.21 42.32
CA ALA A 15 10.73 -9.50 43.36
C ALA A 15 11.34 -10.89 43.18
N ALA A 16 10.53 -11.90 42.88
CA ALA A 16 11.00 -13.26 42.61
C ALA A 16 10.66 -13.63 41.17
N GLY A 17 11.69 -13.85 40.35
CA GLY A 17 11.52 -14.37 39.01
C GLY A 17 12.86 -14.72 38.40
N THR A 18 12.90 -15.75 37.55
CA THR A 18 14.11 -16.22 36.85
C THR A 18 14.18 -15.61 35.46
N GLU A 19 15.31 -15.76 34.77
CA GLU A 19 15.44 -15.39 33.36
C GLU A 19 14.37 -16.06 32.49
N ASN A 20 13.96 -17.29 32.81
CA ASN A 20 12.90 -17.99 32.10
C ASN A 20 11.55 -17.24 32.18
N ILE A 21 11.23 -16.63 33.33
CA ILE A 21 10.01 -15.83 33.51
C ILE A 21 10.11 -14.53 32.70
N ALA A 22 11.29 -13.91 32.63
CA ALA A 22 11.51 -12.72 31.81
C ALA A 22 11.27 -13.02 30.31
N VAL A 23 11.80 -14.14 29.83
CA VAL A 23 11.59 -14.61 28.44
C VAL A 23 10.12 -14.87 28.18
N GLU A 24 9.42 -15.50 29.12
CA GLU A 24 7.99 -15.77 28.98
C GLU A 24 7.16 -14.47 28.98
N ALA A 25 7.47 -13.52 29.86
CA ALA A 25 6.85 -12.20 29.86
C ALA A 25 7.02 -11.47 28.52
N MET A 26 8.23 -11.52 27.93
CA MET A 26 8.49 -10.96 26.61
C MET A 26 7.68 -11.65 25.51
N LYS A 27 7.54 -12.99 25.55
CA LYS A 27 6.68 -13.74 24.62
C LYS A 27 5.20 -13.33 24.71
N PHE A 28 4.75 -12.96 25.91
CA PHE A 28 3.39 -12.44 26.14
C PHE A 28 3.23 -10.95 25.81
N GLY A 29 4.28 -10.29 25.30
CA GLY A 29 4.21 -8.90 24.83
C GLY A 29 4.58 -7.86 25.89
N ALA A 30 5.23 -8.26 26.99
CA ALA A 30 5.94 -7.29 27.83
C ALA A 30 7.10 -6.70 27.03
N TYR A 31 7.23 -5.38 27.11
CA TYR A 31 8.30 -4.64 26.43
C TYR A 31 9.62 -4.79 27.18
N ASP A 32 9.55 -4.87 28.50
CA ASP A 32 10.71 -5.00 29.35
C ASP A 32 10.35 -5.68 30.68
N TYR A 33 11.35 -6.21 31.36
CA TYR A 33 11.26 -6.97 32.60
C TYR A 33 12.37 -6.52 33.55
N ILE A 34 11.99 -6.15 34.77
CA ILE A 34 12.92 -5.67 35.80
C ILE A 34 12.72 -6.45 37.09
N ARG A 35 13.83 -6.90 37.67
CA ARG A 35 13.85 -7.38 39.05
C ARG A 35 13.81 -6.20 40.00
N LYS A 36 12.86 -6.20 40.93
CA LYS A 36 12.66 -5.13 41.93
C LYS A 36 13.91 -4.89 42.78
N GLU A 37 14.70 -5.92 43.04
CA GLU A 37 15.96 -5.86 43.79
C GLU A 37 17.04 -5.03 43.06
N GLN A 38 16.96 -4.98 41.72
CA GLN A 38 17.88 -4.25 40.86
C GLN A 38 17.31 -2.87 40.46
N LEU A 39 16.07 -2.58 40.83
CA LEU A 39 15.41 -1.33 40.47
C LEU A 39 15.92 -0.20 41.37
N GLN A 40 16.54 0.79 40.73
CA GLN A 40 16.75 2.11 41.31
C GLN A 40 15.55 2.98 40.94
N PHE A 41 14.87 3.54 41.94
CA PHE A 41 13.64 4.33 41.73
C PHE A 41 13.90 5.58 40.88
N GLU A 42 15.11 6.11 40.93
CA GLU A 42 15.57 7.26 40.14
C GLU A 42 15.60 6.95 38.64
N VAL A 43 15.77 5.68 38.26
CA VAL A 43 15.88 5.22 36.86
C VAL A 43 14.51 4.80 36.30
N LEU A 44 13.53 4.51 37.16
CA LEU A 44 12.20 4.05 36.75
C LEU A 44 11.50 4.99 35.74
N PRO A 45 11.53 6.34 35.88
CA PRO A 45 10.96 7.23 34.88
C PRO A 45 11.60 7.09 33.49
N ILE A 46 12.91 6.86 33.45
CA ILE A 46 13.66 6.67 32.20
C ILE A 46 13.23 5.37 31.52
N LEU A 47 13.08 4.29 32.29
CA LEU A 47 12.63 2.98 31.80
C LEU A 47 11.20 3.04 31.26
N ILE A 48 10.28 3.66 32.01
CA ILE A 48 8.89 3.86 31.57
C ILE A 48 8.86 4.66 30.27
N ASN A 49 9.63 5.74 30.17
CA ASN A 49 9.69 6.53 28.94
C ASN A 49 10.27 5.69 27.79
N GLY A 50 11.33 4.91 28.02
CA GLY A 50 11.90 4.02 27.02
C GLY A 50 10.88 3.02 26.46
N VAL A 51 10.15 2.33 27.33
CA VAL A 51 9.07 1.41 26.95
C VAL A 51 7.97 2.13 26.17
N TYR A 52 7.58 3.33 26.61
CA TYR A 52 6.57 4.13 25.92
C TYR A 52 7.01 4.56 24.52
N GLN A 53 8.26 5.04 24.37
CA GLN A 53 8.81 5.41 23.06
C GLN A 53 8.88 4.19 22.12
N GLN A 54 9.27 3.03 22.63
CA GLN A 54 9.31 1.80 21.84
C GLN A 54 7.90 1.38 21.37
N PHE A 55 6.89 1.56 22.22
CA PHE A 55 5.49 1.34 21.85
C PHE A 55 5.04 2.30 20.75
N LEU A 56 5.29 3.60 20.90
CA LEU A 56 4.93 4.60 19.88
C LEU A 56 5.62 4.32 18.54
N PHE A 57 6.91 4.00 18.57
CA PHE A 57 7.66 3.67 17.37
C PHE A 57 7.09 2.44 16.66
N ARG A 58 6.75 1.38 17.40
CA ARG A 58 6.08 0.20 16.85
C ARG A 58 4.74 0.57 16.22
N LYS A 59 3.91 1.37 16.91
CA LYS A 59 2.59 1.79 16.41
C LYS A 59 2.70 2.62 15.13
N GLU A 60 3.64 3.56 15.08
CA GLU A 60 3.88 4.37 13.89
C GLU A 60 4.33 3.51 12.71
N LYS A 61 5.22 2.54 12.95
CA LYS A 61 5.68 1.59 11.93
C LYS A 61 4.52 0.74 11.38
N GLU A 62 3.71 0.17 12.26
CA GLU A 62 2.51 -0.61 11.88
C GLU A 62 1.55 0.22 11.02
N ASN A 63 1.30 1.47 11.40
CA ASN A 63 0.42 2.36 10.63
C ASN A 63 1.01 2.72 9.25
N LYS A 64 2.32 2.99 9.18
CA LYS A 64 3.01 3.25 7.91
C LYS A 64 2.95 2.04 6.98
N GLU A 65 3.21 0.84 7.50
CA GLU A 65 3.13 -0.40 6.72
C GLU A 65 1.71 -0.64 6.20
N PHE A 66 0.69 -0.42 7.05
CA PHE A 66 -0.70 -0.51 6.64
C PHE A 66 -1.01 0.46 5.49
N ILE A 67 -0.71 1.76 5.64
CA ILE A 67 -0.97 2.78 4.61
C ILE A 67 -0.21 2.47 3.32
N GLN A 68 1.05 2.00 3.40
CA GLN A 68 1.83 1.64 2.22
C GLN A 68 1.23 0.46 1.46
N ASN A 69 0.75 -0.56 2.18
CA ASN A 69 0.11 -1.71 1.55
C ASN A 69 -1.20 -1.30 0.87
N GLU A 70 -2.02 -0.47 1.52
CA GLU A 70 -3.25 0.08 0.93
C GLU A 70 -2.94 0.88 -0.34
N LEU A 71 -1.96 1.80 -0.29
CA LEU A 71 -1.58 2.59 -1.46
C LEU A 71 -1.07 1.71 -2.61
N LYS A 72 -0.29 0.68 -2.30
CA LYS A 72 0.20 -0.27 -3.31
C LYS A 72 -0.95 -1.02 -3.99
N MET A 73 -1.95 -1.47 -3.22
CA MET A 73 -3.14 -2.12 -3.77
C MET A 73 -3.92 -1.17 -4.68
N GLN A 74 -4.14 0.07 -4.25
CA GLN A 74 -4.83 1.08 -5.07
C GLN A 74 -4.10 1.39 -6.38
N ILE A 75 -2.77 1.53 -6.34
CA ILE A 75 -1.96 1.73 -7.55
C ILE A 75 -2.08 0.53 -8.49
N GLN A 76 -2.07 -0.70 -7.96
CA GLN A 76 -2.25 -1.91 -8.75
C GLN A 76 -3.63 -1.99 -9.40
N GLU A 77 -4.68 -1.61 -8.67
CA GLU A 77 -6.05 -1.54 -9.21
C GLU A 77 -6.17 -0.49 -10.31
N MET A 78 -5.63 0.71 -10.09
CA MET A 78 -5.58 1.77 -11.09
C MET A 78 -4.84 1.32 -12.37
N GLY A 79 -3.75 0.57 -12.21
CA GLY A 79 -3.02 -0.02 -13.34
C GLY A 79 -3.87 -0.95 -14.20
N LYS A 80 -4.75 -1.77 -13.59
CA LYS A 80 -5.68 -2.64 -14.32
C LYS A 80 -6.68 -1.83 -15.14
N VAL A 81 -7.27 -0.79 -14.54
CA VAL A 81 -8.20 0.12 -15.24
C VAL A 81 -7.52 0.81 -16.43
N PHE A 82 -6.26 1.24 -16.26
CA PHE A 82 -5.52 1.88 -17.34
C PHE A 82 -5.27 0.93 -18.53
N GLU A 83 -4.93 -0.33 -18.27
CA GLU A 83 -4.77 -1.34 -19.33
C GLU A 83 -6.10 -1.63 -20.04
N GLU A 84 -7.23 -1.65 -19.33
CA GLU A 84 -8.55 -1.77 -19.95
C GLU A 84 -8.84 -0.60 -20.90
N ILE A 85 -8.64 0.65 -20.44
CA ILE A 85 -8.82 1.87 -21.24
C ILE A 85 -7.94 1.82 -22.50
N LYS A 86 -6.68 1.40 -22.36
CA LYS A 86 -5.75 1.28 -23.48
C LYS A 86 -6.22 0.27 -24.52
N SER A 87 -6.78 -0.86 -24.09
CA SER A 87 -7.37 -1.85 -25.01
C SER A 87 -8.57 -1.29 -25.79
N TYR A 88 -9.42 -0.50 -25.12
CA TYR A 88 -10.55 0.17 -25.77
C TYR A 88 -10.09 1.20 -26.79
N GLN A 89 -9.06 2.00 -26.46
CA GLN A 89 -8.47 2.94 -27.41
C GLN A 89 -7.97 2.26 -28.68
N GLN A 90 -7.28 1.11 -28.56
CA GLN A 90 -6.81 0.35 -29.72
C GLN A 90 -7.96 -0.18 -30.57
N THR A 91 -9.01 -0.69 -29.93
CA THR A 91 -10.22 -1.19 -30.62
C THR A 91 -10.92 -0.07 -31.38
N ILE A 92 -11.10 1.09 -30.74
CA ILE A 92 -11.71 2.28 -31.35
C ILE A 92 -10.87 2.77 -32.53
N HIS A 93 -9.55 2.89 -32.37
CA HIS A 93 -8.66 3.37 -33.42
C HIS A 93 -8.71 2.45 -34.66
N SER A 94 -8.65 1.13 -34.46
CA SER A 94 -8.78 0.16 -35.55
C SER A 94 -10.13 0.26 -36.25
N GLY A 95 -11.23 0.34 -35.49
CA GLY A 95 -12.57 0.51 -36.05
C GLY A 95 -12.73 1.80 -36.86
N LEU A 96 -12.26 2.93 -36.33
CA LEU A 96 -12.29 4.22 -37.03
C LEU A 96 -11.42 4.22 -38.30
N SER A 97 -10.28 3.54 -38.27
CA SER A 97 -9.41 3.36 -39.44
C SER A 97 -10.13 2.61 -40.56
N ILE A 98 -10.88 1.55 -40.21
CA ILE A 98 -11.70 0.81 -41.19
C ILE A 98 -12.78 1.73 -41.78
N VAL A 99 -13.59 2.38 -40.93
CA VAL A 99 -14.68 3.26 -41.38
C VAL A 99 -14.17 4.38 -42.27
N SER A 100 -13.08 5.05 -41.88
CA SER A 100 -12.49 6.13 -42.68
C SER A 100 -11.97 5.63 -44.04
N SER A 101 -11.43 4.42 -44.11
CA SER A 101 -10.98 3.82 -45.37
C SER A 101 -12.15 3.51 -46.32
N GLU A 102 -13.28 3.04 -45.78
CA GLU A 102 -14.49 2.76 -46.55
C GLU A 102 -15.16 4.06 -47.02
N LEU A 103 -15.23 5.09 -46.18
CA LEU A 103 -15.73 6.41 -46.57
C LEU A 103 -14.91 7.00 -47.73
N LYS A 104 -13.57 6.94 -47.67
CA LYS A 104 -12.71 7.37 -48.79
C LYS A 104 -12.97 6.59 -50.08
N ARG A 105 -13.21 5.27 -49.98
CA ARG A 105 -13.56 4.44 -51.14
C ARG A 105 -14.90 4.84 -51.75
N ILE A 106 -15.88 5.21 -50.92
CA ILE A 106 -17.20 5.67 -51.37
C ILE A 106 -17.12 7.06 -51.97
N GLU A 107 -16.45 8.02 -51.33
CA GLU A 107 -16.24 9.38 -51.86
C GLU A 107 -15.54 9.35 -53.24
N GLY A 108 -14.51 8.51 -53.41
CA GLY A 108 -13.84 8.34 -54.70
C GLY A 108 -14.70 7.69 -55.79
N ARG A 109 -15.82 7.05 -55.45
CA ARG A 109 -16.82 6.55 -56.41
C ARG A 109 -17.92 7.56 -56.69
N ILE A 110 -18.16 8.50 -55.77
CA ILE A 110 -19.22 9.51 -55.86
C ILE A 110 -18.73 10.78 -56.58
N THR A 111 -17.43 11.04 -56.68
CA THR A 111 -16.90 12.08 -57.60
C THR A 111 -16.90 11.56 -59.03
N PRO A 112 -17.87 11.89 -59.89
CA PRO A 112 -17.73 11.62 -61.30
C PRO A 112 -16.70 12.64 -61.81
N GLU A 113 -15.78 12.23 -62.69
CA GLU A 113 -15.08 13.19 -63.52
C GLU A 113 -16.15 14.00 -64.29
N THR A 114 -16.48 15.19 -63.80
CA THR A 114 -17.19 16.20 -64.58
C THR A 114 -16.19 16.79 -65.56
N ASN A 115 -15.82 15.97 -66.54
CA ASN A 115 -15.06 16.40 -67.69
C ASN A 115 -16.01 17.19 -68.60
N PHE A 116 -16.23 18.46 -68.27
CA PHE A 116 -16.93 19.38 -69.15
C PHE A 116 -16.03 19.64 -70.37
N PRO A 117 -16.49 19.34 -71.60
CA PRO A 117 -15.72 19.65 -72.79
C PRO A 117 -15.51 21.17 -72.84
N ARG A 118 -14.25 21.61 -72.98
CA ARG A 118 -13.96 23.01 -73.32
C ARG A 118 -14.54 23.27 -74.70
N LEU A 119 -15.53 24.16 -74.75
CA LEU A 119 -16.04 24.67 -76.03
C LEU A 119 -14.92 25.44 -76.76
N PRO A 120 -14.90 25.35 -78.11
CA PRO A 120 -13.86 25.94 -78.94
C PRO A 120 -13.82 27.47 -78.87
#